data_AF-A0A2E7QZM3-F1
#
_entry.id   AF-A0A2E7QZM3-F1
#
_cell.length_a   1.000
_cell.length_b   1.000
_cell.length_c   1.000
_cell.angle_alpha   90.00
_cell.angle_beta   90.00
_cell.angle_gamma   90.00
#
_symmetry.space_group_name_H-M   'P 1'
#
loop_
_entity.id
_entity.type
_entity.pdbx_description
1 polymer ?
#
loop_
_entity_poly.entity_id
_entity_poly.type
_entity_poly.pdbx_seq_one_letter_code
_entity_poly.pdbx_strand_id
1 'polypeptide(L)'
;MAKQAKASGKVLLGKMEIGKLGEPLRKIISEIELGKASKPIRTPSGISIFMVCSKTLPKTELPTPQQIRARLKRKRLSVLIRRYMRDLRRASVVDIRIN
;
A
#
# COMPACT_ATOMS: atom_id res chain seq x y z
N MET A 1 -30.53 -28.29 -13.75
CA MET A 1 -31.04 -26.89 -13.72
C MET A 1 -29.91 -25.95 -13.33
N ALA A 2 -29.36 -25.17 -14.26
CA ALA A 2 -28.38 -24.12 -13.95
C ALA A 2 -28.94 -22.79 -14.50
N LYS A 3 -29.57 -22.02 -13.62
CA LYS A 3 -30.06 -20.68 -13.94
C LYS A 3 -28.86 -19.78 -14.23
N GLN A 4 -28.80 -19.20 -15.43
CA GLN A 4 -27.87 -18.14 -15.76
C GLN A 4 -28.11 -16.94 -14.84
N ALA A 5 -27.09 -16.58 -14.06
CA ALA A 5 -27.02 -15.27 -13.47
C ALA A 5 -26.74 -14.28 -14.60
N LYS A 6 -27.69 -13.37 -14.86
CA LYS A 6 -27.49 -12.22 -15.76
C LYS A 6 -26.36 -11.36 -15.17
N ALA A 7 -25.13 -11.62 -15.59
CA ALA A 7 -24.00 -10.80 -15.23
C ALA A 7 -24.12 -9.47 -15.99
N SER A 8 -24.37 -8.39 -15.25
CA SER A 8 -24.19 -7.03 -15.73
C SER A 8 -22.78 -6.92 -16.32
N GLY A 9 -22.65 -6.24 -17.47
CA GLY A 9 -21.57 -6.36 -18.45
C GLY A 9 -20.14 -6.42 -17.90
N LYS A 10 -19.21 -6.95 -18.70
CA LYS A 10 -17.80 -7.14 -18.37
C LYS A 10 -17.18 -5.88 -17.74
N VAL A 11 -17.03 -5.85 -16.42
CA VAL A 11 -16.33 -4.79 -15.69
C VAL A 11 -14.86 -5.17 -15.55
N LEU A 12 -13.97 -4.38 -16.16
CA LEU A 12 -12.52 -4.53 -16.02
C LEU A 12 -12.03 -3.67 -14.86
N LEU A 13 -11.63 -4.31 -13.76
CA LEU A 13 -11.14 -3.64 -12.55
C LEU A 13 -9.70 -3.10 -12.67
N GLY A 14 -9.03 -3.35 -13.80
CA GLY A 14 -7.64 -2.92 -14.02
C GLY A 14 -6.63 -3.63 -13.11
N LYS A 15 -5.45 -3.01 -12.94
CA LYS A 15 -4.41 -3.49 -12.01
C LYS A 15 -4.63 -2.85 -10.65
N MET A 16 -4.81 -3.66 -9.62
CA MET A 16 -5.03 -3.21 -8.25
C MET A 16 -4.20 -4.00 -7.25
N GLU A 17 -3.82 -3.33 -6.16
CA GLU A 17 -3.13 -3.96 -5.04
C GLU A 17 -4.11 -4.76 -4.20
N ILE A 18 -3.75 -6.01 -3.89
CA ILE A 18 -4.58 -6.91 -3.07
C ILE A 18 -4.87 -6.30 -1.68
N GLY A 19 -3.94 -5.50 -1.15
CA GLY A 19 -4.11 -4.77 0.11
C GLY A 19 -5.16 -3.66 0.09
N LYS A 20 -5.58 -3.18 -1.09
CA LYS A 20 -6.64 -2.17 -1.23
C LYS A 20 -8.05 -2.77 -1.35
N LEU A 21 -8.14 -4.09 -1.50
CA LEU A 21 -9.41 -4.82 -1.50
C LEU A 21 -9.96 -4.94 -0.08
N GLY A 22 -11.29 -4.90 0.07
CA GLY A 22 -11.95 -5.26 1.33
C GLY A 22 -11.70 -6.72 1.71
N GLU A 23 -11.63 -7.01 3.02
CA GLU A 23 -11.36 -8.34 3.58
C GLU A 23 -12.09 -9.52 2.91
N PRO A 24 -13.43 -9.50 2.74
CA PRO A 24 -14.13 -10.64 2.14
C PRO A 24 -13.71 -10.89 0.68
N LEU A 25 -13.51 -9.82 -0.10
CA LEU A 25 -13.09 -9.94 -1.49
C LEU A 25 -11.62 -10.36 -1.61
N ARG A 26 -10.78 -9.91 -0.68
CA ARG A 26 -9.37 -10.29 -0.60
C ARG A 26 -9.19 -11.79 -0.44
N LYS A 27 -9.93 -12.41 0.49
CA LYS A 27 -9.89 -13.87 0.75
C LYS A 27 -10.28 -14.67 -0.49
N ILE A 28 -11.34 -14.25 -1.16
CA ILE A 28 -11.83 -14.91 -2.37
C ILE A 28 -10.82 -14.80 -3.51
N ILE A 29 -10.27 -13.60 -3.76
CA ILE A 29 -9.26 -13.38 -4.81
C ILE A 29 -7.94 -14.11 -4.51
N SER A 30 -7.58 -14.30 -3.24
CA SER A 30 -6.42 -15.12 -2.88
C SER A 30 -6.61 -16.60 -3.23
N GLU A 31 -7.82 -17.14 -3.04
CA GLU A 31 -8.15 -18.55 -3.32
C GLU A 31 -8.36 -18.85 -4.81
N ILE A 32 -8.73 -17.86 -5.62
CA ILE A 32 -8.91 -18.04 -7.07
C ILE A 32 -7.58 -18.28 -7.77
N GLU A 33 -7.51 -19.38 -8.52
CA GLU A 33 -6.41 -19.67 -9.45
C GLU A 33 -6.43 -18.71 -10.65
N LEU A 34 -5.25 -18.47 -11.23
CA LEU A 34 -5.11 -17.62 -12.41
C LEU A 34 -5.97 -18.15 -13.57
N GLY A 35 -6.75 -17.26 -14.19
CA GLY A 35 -7.61 -17.59 -15.33
C GLY A 35 -8.89 -18.36 -14.99
N LYS A 36 -9.14 -18.70 -13.72
CA LYS A 36 -10.40 -19.35 -13.31
C LYS A 36 -11.42 -18.32 -12.79
N ALA A 37 -12.68 -18.55 -13.13
CA ALA A 37 -13.80 -17.78 -12.59
C ALA A 37 -14.13 -18.22 -11.16
N SER A 38 -14.53 -17.27 -10.32
CA SER A 38 -14.95 -17.51 -8.95
C SER A 38 -16.32 -18.21 -8.89
N LYS A 39 -16.64 -18.78 -7.73
CA LYS A 39 -18.04 -19.08 -7.41
C LYS A 39 -18.85 -17.75 -7.40
N PRO A 40 -20.14 -17.77 -7.77
CA PRO A 40 -20.98 -16.59 -7.69
C PRO A 40 -21.04 -16.06 -6.25
N ILE A 41 -20.70 -14.78 -6.06
CA ILE A 41 -20.67 -14.15 -4.74
C ILE A 41 -21.82 -13.16 -4.67
N ARG A 42 -22.55 -13.19 -3.55
CA ARG A 42 -23.55 -12.17 -3.23
C ARG A 42 -22.82 -10.95 -2.70
N THR A 43 -22.85 -9.87 -3.47
CA THR A 43 -22.43 -8.54 -3.09
C THR A 43 -23.67 -7.67 -2.80
N PRO A 44 -23.54 -6.55 -2.09
CA PRO A 44 -24.68 -5.63 -1.89
C PRO A 44 -25.33 -5.17 -3.20
N SER A 45 -24.56 -5.17 -4.30
CA SER A 45 -24.98 -4.79 -5.65
C SER A 45 -25.58 -5.94 -6.47
N GLY A 46 -25.68 -7.16 -5.91
CA GLY A 46 -26.27 -8.33 -6.58
C GLY A 46 -25.36 -9.55 -6.58
N ILE A 47 -25.40 -10.35 -7.65
CA ILE A 47 -24.52 -11.51 -7.81
C ILE A 47 -23.37 -11.12 -8.73
N SER A 48 -22.14 -11.28 -8.26
CA SER A 48 -20.92 -10.95 -9.01
C SER A 48 -20.02 -12.19 -9.14
N ILE A 49 -19.34 -12.29 -10.29
CA ILE A 49 -18.33 -13.32 -10.58
C ILE A 49 -17.03 -12.59 -10.85
N PHE A 50 -15.95 -13.04 -10.20
CA PHE A 50 -14.61 -12.46 -10.37
C PHE A 50 -13.69 -13.44 -11.08
N MET A 51 -12.74 -12.93 -11.85
CA MET A 51 -11.69 -13.72 -12.48
C MET A 51 -10.37 -12.96 -12.34
N VAL A 52 -9.30 -13.67 -12.01
CA VAL A 52 -7.97 -13.07 -11.89
C VAL A 52 -7.18 -13.34 -13.16
N CYS A 53 -6.94 -12.29 -13.96
CA CYS A 53 -6.19 -12.42 -15.21
C CYS A 53 -4.68 -12.59 -14.98
N SER A 54 -4.12 -11.93 -13.97
CA SER A 54 -2.71 -12.03 -13.62
C SER A 54 -2.48 -11.64 -12.15
N LYS A 55 -1.52 -12.30 -11.48
CA LYS A 55 -1.02 -11.92 -10.16
C LYS A 55 0.44 -11.55 -10.33
N THR A 56 0.74 -10.26 -10.26
CA THR A 56 2.13 -9.78 -10.20
C THR A 56 2.53 -9.58 -8.75
N LEU A 57 3.46 -10.41 -8.28
CA LEU A 57 4.18 -10.13 -7.05
C LEU A 57 5.12 -8.95 -7.33
N PRO A 58 5.00 -7.82 -6.62
CA PRO A 58 6.01 -6.77 -6.75
C PRO A 58 7.34 -7.37 -6.34
N LYS A 59 8.36 -7.22 -7.20
CA LYS A 59 9.74 -7.54 -6.82
C LYS A 59 10.05 -6.68 -5.60
N THR A 60 10.16 -7.31 -4.44
CA THR A 60 10.63 -6.61 -3.23
C THR A 60 12.12 -6.39 -3.44
N GLU A 61 12.47 -5.23 -3.99
CA GLU A 61 13.84 -4.76 -3.99
C GLU A 61 14.21 -4.43 -2.55
N LEU A 62 14.82 -5.41 -1.88
CA LEU A 62 15.41 -5.18 -0.57
C LEU A 62 16.46 -4.07 -0.72
N PRO A 63 16.44 -3.05 0.16
CA PRO A 63 17.41 -1.99 0.08
C PRO A 63 18.82 -2.56 0.26
N THR A 64 19.76 -2.08 -0.54
CA THR A 64 21.14 -2.57 -0.44
C THR A 64 21.73 -2.21 0.93
N PRO A 65 22.72 -2.96 1.44
CA PRO A 65 23.38 -2.62 2.70
C PRO A 65 23.92 -1.18 2.73
N GLN A 66 24.34 -0.64 1.59
CA GLN A 66 24.77 0.75 1.45
C GLN A 66 23.61 1.74 1.66
N GLN A 67 22.45 1.49 1.07
CA GLN A 67 21.25 2.32 1.26
C GLN A 67 20.79 2.31 2.72
N ILE A 68 20.84 1.14 3.38
CA ILE A 68 20.52 1.00 4.81
C ILE A 68 21.50 1.82 5.66
N ARG A 69 22.81 1.66 5.44
CA ARG A 69 23.84 2.44 6.15
C ARG A 69 23.65 3.94 5.95
N ALA A 70 23.40 4.39 4.72
CA ALA A 70 23.16 5.80 4.42
C ALA A 70 21.94 6.34 5.15
N ARG A 71 20.83 5.58 5.19
CA ARG A 71 19.62 5.96 5.92
C ARG A 71 19.86 6.05 7.43
N LEU A 72 20.57 5.09 8.02
CA LEU A 72 20.91 5.10 9.44
C LEU A 72 21.87 6.25 9.79
N LYS A 73 22.86 6.53 8.94
CA LYS A 73 23.79 7.66 9.10
C LYS A 73 23.04 8.98 9.09
N ARG A 74 22.14 9.20 8.12
CA ARG A 74 21.29 10.40 8.07
C ARG A 74 20.43 10.53 9.33
N LYS A 75 19.79 9.45 9.78
CA LYS A 75 18.97 9.46 11.01
C LYS A 75 19.76 9.90 12.23
N ARG A 76 20.96 9.35 12.43
CA ARG A 76 21.86 9.73 13.54
C ARG A 76 22.30 11.19 13.43
N LEU A 77 22.70 11.62 12.23
CA LEU A 77 23.12 13.00 11.97
C LEU A 77 21.99 14.00 12.25
N SER A 78 20.75 13.72 11.84
CA SER A 78 19.62 14.60 12.11
C SER A 78 19.35 14.78 13.61
N VAL A 79 19.56 13.75 14.43
CA VAL A 79 19.42 13.85 15.90
C VAL A 79 20.52 14.75 16.47
N LEU A 80 21.77 14.57 16.02
CA LEU A 80 22.89 15.40 16.45
C LEU A 80 22.69 16.88 16.07
N ILE A 81 22.28 17.16 14.82
CA ILE A 81 22.01 18.53 14.36
C ILE A 81 20.93 19.19 15.22
N ARG A 82 19.82 18.49 15.50
CA ARG A 82 18.75 19.03 16.35
C ARG A 82 19.23 19.36 17.75
N ARG A 83 20.03 18.48 18.36
CA ARG A 83 20.64 18.74 19.66
C ARG A 83 21.57 19.95 19.60
N TYR A 84 22.45 20.00 18.60
CA TYR A 84 23.40 21.10 18.44
C TYR A 84 22.70 22.45 18.27
N MET A 85 21.67 22.52 17.42
CA MET A 85 20.88 23.74 17.24
C MET A 85 20.14 24.15 18.52
N ARG A 86 19.68 23.18 19.33
CA ARG A 86 19.07 23.46 20.64
C ARG A 86 20.10 24.06 21.60
N ASP A 87 21.31 23.51 21.61
CA ASP A 87 22.38 23.96 22.49
C ASP A 87 22.85 25.37 22.07
N LEU A 88 22.99 25.65 20.76
CA LEU A 88 23.28 27.00 20.24
C LEU A 88 22.21 28.01 20.63
N ARG A 89 20.92 27.68 20.45
CA ARG A 89 19.81 28.58 20.81
C ARG A 89 19.76 28.91 22.31
N ARG A 90 20.20 27.98 23.16
CA ARG A 90 20.27 28.20 24.62
C ARG A 90 21.46 29.08 25.01
N ALA A 91 22.58 28.95 24.29
CA ALA A 91 23.79 29.73 24.55
C ALA A 91 23.73 31.14 23.95
N SER A 92 22.92 31.37 22.92
CA SER A 92 22.75 32.69 22.29
C SER A 92 21.69 33.53 23.00
N VAL A 93 22.02 34.76 23.35
CA VAL A 93 21.02 35.79 23.68
C VAL A 93 20.51 36.36 22.36
N VAL A 94 19.19 36.26 22.11
CA VAL A 94 18.55 36.80 20.90
C VAL A 94 17.63 37.94 21.34
N ASP A 95 18.00 39.18 21.01
CA ASP A 95 17.10 40.34 21.13
C ASP A 95 16.21 40.40 19.88
N ILE A 96 14.91 40.15 20.03
CA ILE A 96 13.93 40.22 18.95
C ILE A 96 13.16 41.52 19.11
N ARG A 97 13.43 42.50 18.24
CA ARG A 97 12.65 43.74 18.18
C ARG A 97 11.54 43.60 17.14
N ILE A 98 10.31 43.81 17.56
CA ILE A 98 9.13 43.87 16.69
C ILE A 98 8.71 45.35 16.67
N ASN A 99 8.59 45.92 15.47
CA ASN A 99 8.29 47.33 15.24
C ASN A 99 6.86 47.52 14.74
#